data_AF-A0A955ZQ44-F1
#
_entry.id   AF-A0A955ZQ44-F1
#
_cell.length_a   1.000
_cell.length_b   1.000
_cell.length_c   1.000
_cell.angle_alpha   90.00
_cell.angle_beta   90.00
_cell.angle_gamma   90.00
#
_symmetry.space_group_name_H-M   'P 1'
#
loop_
_entity.id
_entity.type
_entity.pdbx_description
1 polymer ?
#
loop_
_entity_poly.entity_id
_entity_poly.type
_entity_poly.pdbx_seq_one_letter_code
_entity_poly.pdbx_strand_id
1 'polypeptide(L)'
;MNEIINSITTAITLAKRLKEISNNIQDAEFKNLLADLSLELADTKLRLSEIVVENSDLKEEISRLKHSQGLKSDLKFKDGLYYTEDGDGPFCPGCYDSKGEIIRTPEQMGHSRNFGTFKCPKCHEFYQ
;
A
#
# COMPACT_ATOMS: atom_id res chain seq x y z
N MET A 1 13.59 -6.05 -5.86
CA MET A 1 14.25 -6.22 -4.54
C MET A 1 14.85 -7.61 -4.37
N ASN A 2 14.13 -8.70 -4.67
CA ASN A 2 14.70 -10.07 -4.60
C ASN A 2 16.02 -10.23 -5.37
N GLU A 3 16.15 -9.62 -6.56
CA GLU A 3 17.40 -9.67 -7.33
C GLU A 3 18.59 -9.04 -6.59
N ILE A 4 18.39 -7.91 -5.90
CA ILE A 4 19.44 -7.22 -5.14
C ILE A 4 19.87 -8.07 -3.93
N ILE A 5 18.91 -8.68 -3.22
CA ILE A 5 19.19 -9.60 -2.10
C ILE A 5 20.00 -10.82 -2.56
N ASN A 6 19.68 -11.35 -3.75
CA ASN A 6 20.40 -12.48 -4.35
C ASN A 6 21.83 -12.09 -4.73
N SER A 7 22.03 -10.90 -5.30
CA SER A 7 23.35 -10.36 -5.61
C SER A 7 24.22 -10.19 -4.37
N ILE A 8 23.69 -9.62 -3.29
CA ILE A 8 24.41 -9.48 -2.00
C ILE A 8 24.71 -10.87 -1.40
N THR A 9 23.78 -11.81 -1.47
CA THR A 9 24.01 -13.18 -0.97
C THR A 9 25.10 -13.89 -1.76
N THR A 10 25.18 -13.64 -3.06
CA THR A 10 26.27 -14.12 -3.92
C THR A 10 27.61 -13.49 -3.50
N ALA A 11 27.65 -12.16 -3.30
CA ALA A 11 28.85 -11.47 -2.82
C ALA A 11 29.35 -12.00 -1.47
N ILE A 12 28.45 -12.23 -0.50
CA ILE A 12 28.79 -12.85 0.80
C ILE A 12 29.37 -14.26 0.59
N THR A 13 28.79 -15.04 -0.31
CA THR A 13 29.28 -16.39 -0.61
C THR A 13 30.68 -16.36 -1.23
N LEU A 14 30.95 -15.41 -2.13
CA LEU A 14 32.27 -15.19 -2.70
C LEU A 14 33.29 -14.74 -1.64
N ALA A 15 32.92 -13.81 -0.76
CA ALA A 15 33.77 -13.36 0.34
C ALA A 15 34.13 -14.51 1.30
N LYS A 16 33.16 -15.40 1.61
CA LYS A 16 33.40 -16.62 2.40
C LYS A 16 34.40 -17.56 1.71
N ARG A 17 34.24 -17.81 0.41
CA ARG A 17 35.19 -18.63 -0.37
C ARG A 17 36.58 -18.01 -0.39
N LEU A 18 36.68 -16.69 -0.58
CA LEU A 18 37.96 -15.97 -0.49
C LEU A 18 38.59 -16.15 0.89
N LYS A 19 37.78 -16.12 1.97
CA LYS A 19 38.27 -16.30 3.34
C LYS A 19 38.86 -17.70 3.55
N GLU A 20 38.20 -18.73 3.04
CA GLU A 20 38.71 -20.10 3.07
C GLU A 20 40.06 -20.22 2.36
N ILE A 21 40.19 -19.59 1.18
CA ILE A 21 41.45 -19.55 0.42
C ILE A 21 42.55 -18.78 1.18
N SER A 22 42.17 -17.69 1.86
CA SER A 22 43.11 -16.83 2.60
C SER A 22 43.82 -17.54 3.76
N ASN A 23 43.30 -18.67 4.25
CA ASN A 23 43.90 -19.38 5.37
C ASN A 23 45.36 -19.78 5.10
N ASN A 24 45.71 -20.07 3.85
CA ASN A 24 47.05 -20.44 3.41
C ASN A 24 47.94 -19.23 3.06
N ILE A 25 47.42 -18.01 3.14
CA ILE A 25 48.15 -16.77 2.87
C ILE A 25 48.70 -16.23 4.20
N GLN A 26 50.00 -15.97 4.27
CA GLN A 26 50.66 -15.38 5.45
C GLN A 26 50.70 -13.85 5.36
N ASP A 27 49.57 -13.24 5.00
CA ASP A 27 49.39 -11.79 4.94
C ASP A 27 48.26 -11.41 5.90
N ALA A 28 48.63 -10.75 7.01
CA ALA A 28 47.68 -10.36 8.04
C ALA A 28 46.80 -9.18 7.60
N GLU A 29 47.32 -8.28 6.77
CA GLU A 29 46.58 -7.13 6.25
C GLU A 29 45.48 -7.60 5.30
N PHE A 30 45.81 -8.53 4.40
CA PHE A 30 44.83 -9.16 3.52
C PHE A 30 43.71 -9.86 4.30
N LYS A 31 44.05 -10.61 5.35
CA LYS A 31 43.07 -11.32 6.19
C LYS A 31 42.15 -10.37 6.93
N ASN A 32 42.68 -9.26 7.46
CA ASN A 32 41.87 -8.24 8.13
C ASN A 32 40.91 -7.57 7.14
N LEU A 33 41.41 -7.12 5.98
CA LEU A 33 40.57 -6.47 4.98
C LEU A 33 39.43 -7.38 4.49
N LEU A 34 39.68 -8.69 4.40
CA LEU A 34 38.68 -9.67 4.02
C LEU A 34 37.65 -9.94 5.13
N ALA A 35 38.07 -9.88 6.40
CA ALA A 35 37.17 -9.92 7.53
C ALA A 35 36.25 -8.69 7.56
N ASP A 36 36.81 -7.50 7.35
CA ASP A 36 36.07 -6.24 7.28
C ASP A 36 35.08 -6.25 6.13
N LEU A 37 35.49 -6.68 4.93
CA LEU A 37 34.59 -6.87 3.79
C LEU A 37 33.42 -7.81 4.12
N SER A 38 33.70 -8.91 4.84
CA SER A 38 32.67 -9.87 5.22
C SER A 38 31.66 -9.27 6.20
N LEU A 39 32.12 -8.42 7.12
CA LEU A 39 31.26 -7.69 8.07
C LEU A 39 30.41 -6.64 7.35
N GLU A 40 31.01 -5.83 6.48
CA GLU A 40 30.30 -4.82 5.68
C GLU A 40 29.21 -5.43 4.79
N LEU A 41 29.49 -6.56 4.15
CA LEU A 41 28.49 -7.27 3.35
C LEU A 41 27.34 -7.84 4.21
N ALA A 42 27.64 -8.30 5.42
CA ALA A 42 26.63 -8.80 6.35
C ALA A 42 25.73 -7.65 6.86
N ASP A 43 26.33 -6.52 7.26
CA ASP A 43 25.59 -5.33 7.70
C ASP A 43 24.71 -4.78 6.56
N THR A 44 25.27 -4.68 5.35
CA THR A 44 24.52 -4.29 4.15
C THR A 44 23.30 -5.18 3.92
N LYS A 45 23.44 -6.50 4.12
CA LYS A 45 22.32 -7.44 3.97
C LYS A 45 21.22 -7.22 5.02
N LEU A 46 21.59 -6.87 6.25
CA LEU A 46 20.63 -6.56 7.32
C LEU A 46 19.83 -5.29 6.98
N ARG A 47 20.53 -4.19 6.68
CA ARG A 47 19.89 -2.91 6.28
C ARG A 47 19.00 -3.06 5.05
N LEU A 48 19.44 -3.85 4.07
CA LEU A 48 18.61 -4.14 2.90
C LEU A 48 17.33 -4.88 3.26
N SER A 49 17.39 -5.80 4.24
CA SER A 49 16.22 -6.54 4.69
C SER A 49 15.21 -5.62 5.38
N GLU A 50 15.68 -4.66 6.17
CA GLU A 50 14.84 -3.62 6.78
C GLU A 50 14.14 -2.76 5.72
N ILE A 51 14.86 -2.30 4.70
CA ILE A 51 14.29 -1.53 3.57
C ILE A 51 13.23 -2.34 2.82
N VAL A 52 13.42 -3.65 2.68
CA VAL A 52 12.45 -4.53 2.00
C VAL A 52 11.14 -4.61 2.78
N VAL A 53 11.22 -4.73 4.10
CA VAL A 53 10.04 -4.71 4.98
C VAL A 53 9.34 -3.37 4.89
N GLU A 54 10.06 -2.26 5.09
CA GLU A 54 9.50 -0.91 5.01
C GLU A 54 8.83 -0.66 3.63
N ASN A 55 9.45 -1.08 2.54
CA ASN A 55 8.86 -0.93 1.21
C ASN A 55 7.58 -1.75 1.02
N SER A 56 7.51 -2.94 1.64
CA SER A 56 6.31 -3.77 1.62
C SER A 56 5.18 -3.08 2.38
N ASP A 57 5.46 -2.59 3.58
CA ASP A 57 4.49 -1.89 4.42
C ASP A 57 3.97 -0.62 3.73
N LEU A 58 4.86 0.18 3.13
CA LEU A 58 4.48 1.36 2.36
C LEU A 58 3.63 1.01 1.14
N LYS A 59 3.91 -0.09 0.45
CA LYS A 59 3.08 -0.54 -0.68
C LYS A 59 1.70 -0.99 -0.24
N GLU A 60 1.60 -1.67 0.90
CA GLU A 60 0.32 -2.05 1.48
C GLU A 60 -0.48 -0.81 1.89
N GLU A 61 0.16 0.16 2.53
CA GLU A 61 -0.44 1.45 2.87
C GLU A 61 -0.97 2.16 1.63
N ILE A 62 -0.16 2.28 0.59
CA ILE A 62 -0.55 2.88 -0.69
C ILE A 62 -1.73 2.13 -1.29
N SER A 63 -1.73 0.79 -1.25
CA SER A 63 -2.85 -0.01 -1.75
C SER A 63 -4.14 0.27 -0.97
N ARG A 64 -4.05 0.33 0.36
CA ARG A 64 -5.18 0.65 1.25
C ARG A 64 -5.73 2.05 1.01
N LEU A 65 -4.84 3.04 0.87
CA LEU A 65 -5.19 4.41 0.57
C LEU A 65 -5.77 4.55 -0.85
N LYS A 66 -5.23 3.86 -1.84
CA LYS A 66 -5.79 3.83 -3.19
C LYS A 66 -7.14 3.14 -3.23
N HIS A 67 -7.36 2.09 -2.44
CA HIS A 67 -8.67 1.45 -2.35
C HIS A 67 -9.69 2.39 -1.70
N SER A 68 -9.30 3.11 -0.63
CA SER A 68 -10.18 4.10 0.01
C SER A 68 -10.41 5.36 -0.82
N GLN A 69 -9.47 5.73 -1.70
CA GLN A 69 -9.59 6.87 -2.63
C GLN A 69 -10.20 6.51 -3.99
N GLY A 70 -10.08 5.27 -4.47
CA GLY A 70 -10.72 4.81 -5.70
C GLY A 70 -12.25 4.76 -5.60
N LEU A 71 -12.77 4.75 -4.36
CA LEU A 71 -14.17 5.04 -4.08
C LEU A 71 -14.50 6.55 -4.13
N LYS A 72 -13.52 7.44 -4.22
CA LYS A 72 -13.71 8.90 -4.13
C LYS A 72 -13.53 9.69 -5.43
N SER A 73 -13.05 9.10 -6.53
CA SER A 73 -12.64 9.95 -7.67
C SER A 73 -13.68 10.15 -8.76
N ASP A 74 -14.71 9.31 -8.88
CA ASP A 74 -15.51 9.27 -10.12
C ASP A 74 -16.98 9.68 -9.92
N LEU A 75 -17.31 10.25 -8.75
CA LEU A 75 -18.68 10.66 -8.42
C LEU A 75 -18.95 12.13 -8.76
N LYS A 76 -19.93 12.35 -9.65
CA LYS A 76 -20.49 13.66 -9.99
C LYS A 76 -21.68 13.97 -9.09
N PHE A 77 -21.65 15.14 -8.45
CA PHE A 77 -22.78 15.64 -7.69
C PHE A 77 -23.82 16.26 -8.62
N LYS A 78 -25.05 15.73 -8.61
CA LYS A 78 -26.16 16.18 -9.45
C LYS A 78 -27.48 16.01 -8.68
N ASP A 79 -28.37 17.01 -8.75
CA ASP A 79 -29.70 16.96 -8.14
C ASP A 79 -29.67 16.53 -6.66
N GLY A 80 -28.72 17.07 -5.89
CA GLY A 80 -28.59 16.77 -4.45
C GLY A 80 -28.00 15.41 -4.10
N LEU A 81 -27.53 14.62 -5.07
CA LEU A 81 -27.02 13.25 -4.90
C LEU A 81 -25.73 13.03 -5.71
N TYR A 82 -25.00 11.97 -5.41
CA TYR A 82 -23.82 11.56 -6.19
C TYR A 82 -24.13 10.45 -7.19
N TYR A 83 -23.48 10.48 -8.35
CA TYR A 83 -23.59 9.49 -9.43
C TYR A 83 -22.22 9.21 -10.05
N THR A 84 -21.95 8.02 -10.57
CA THR A 84 -20.74 7.78 -11.37
C THR A 84 -20.79 8.51 -12.71
N GLU A 85 -19.66 8.62 -13.40
CA GLU A 85 -19.63 9.16 -14.76
C GLU A 85 -20.54 8.41 -15.74
N ASP A 86 -20.70 7.09 -15.55
CA ASP A 86 -21.59 6.23 -16.35
C ASP A 86 -23.08 6.40 -16.00
N GLY A 87 -23.40 7.26 -15.02
CA GLY A 87 -24.77 7.51 -14.56
C GLY A 87 -25.28 6.53 -13.51
N ASP A 88 -24.41 5.68 -12.94
CA ASP A 88 -24.81 4.78 -11.86
C ASP A 88 -25.00 5.55 -10.54
N GLY A 89 -26.05 5.23 -9.79
CA GLY A 89 -26.43 5.96 -8.58
C GLY A 89 -27.93 5.80 -8.25
N PRO A 90 -28.47 6.61 -7.31
CA PRO A 90 -27.79 7.66 -6.57
C PRO A 90 -27.01 7.16 -5.34
N PHE A 91 -26.01 7.94 -4.92
CA PHE A 91 -25.22 7.72 -3.71
C PHE A 91 -25.38 8.87 -2.71
N CYS A 92 -25.29 8.56 -1.41
CA CYS A 92 -25.57 9.47 -0.30
C CYS A 92 -24.46 10.53 -0.13
N PRO A 93 -24.76 11.83 -0.25
CA PRO A 93 -23.80 12.90 -0.01
C PRO A 93 -23.31 12.95 1.44
N GLY A 94 -24.21 12.78 2.41
CA GLY A 94 -23.84 12.85 3.82
C GLY A 94 -22.80 11.80 4.22
N CYS A 95 -22.94 10.56 3.76
CA CYS A 95 -21.96 9.49 4.03
C CYS A 95 -20.66 9.68 3.24
N TYR A 96 -20.78 10.19 2.01
CA TYR A 96 -19.64 10.40 1.14
C TYR A 96 -18.77 11.59 1.60
N ASP A 97 -19.36 12.74 1.88
CA ASP A 97 -18.64 13.96 2.26
C ASP A 97 -18.05 13.88 3.66
N SER A 98 -18.75 13.21 4.59
CA SER A 98 -18.28 13.09 5.98
C SER A 98 -17.28 11.95 6.21
N LYS A 99 -17.46 10.80 5.54
CA LYS A 99 -16.71 9.56 5.80
C LYS A 99 -16.03 8.98 4.57
N GLY A 100 -16.31 9.50 3.38
CA GLY A 100 -15.78 8.95 2.13
C GLY A 100 -16.46 7.68 1.67
N GLU A 101 -17.65 7.37 2.17
CA GLU A 101 -18.32 6.10 1.94
C GLU A 101 -19.36 6.22 0.82
N ILE A 102 -19.25 5.39 -0.21
CA ILE A 102 -20.25 5.31 -1.27
C ILE A 102 -21.42 4.42 -0.81
N ILE A 103 -22.51 5.05 -0.38
CA ILE A 103 -23.73 4.33 0.05
C ILE A 103 -24.83 4.53 -0.99
N ARG A 104 -25.28 3.44 -1.62
CA ARG A 104 -26.41 3.48 -2.56
C ARG A 104 -27.68 3.93 -1.83
N THR A 105 -28.36 4.92 -2.40
CA THR A 105 -29.51 5.61 -1.81
C THR A 105 -30.72 5.34 -2.68
N PRO A 106 -31.51 4.29 -2.41
CA PRO A 106 -32.63 3.90 -3.26
C PRO A 106 -33.79 4.90 -3.17
N GLU A 107 -34.50 5.04 -4.28
CA GLU A 107 -35.74 5.79 -4.33
C GLU A 107 -36.80 5.15 -3.42
N GLN A 108 -37.54 5.98 -2.70
CA GLN A 108 -38.63 5.54 -1.84
C GLN A 108 -39.91 5.37 -2.68
N MET A 109 -40.72 4.38 -2.32
CA MET A 109 -42.02 4.11 -2.95
C MET A 109 -43.17 4.38 -1.98
N GLY A 110 -44.34 4.73 -2.51
CA GLY A 110 -45.57 4.92 -1.73
C GLY A 110 -45.50 6.11 -0.76
N HIS A 111 -46.11 5.97 0.42
CA HIS A 111 -46.21 7.05 1.42
C HIS A 111 -44.86 7.54 1.95
N SER A 112 -43.80 6.74 1.83
CA SER A 112 -42.45 7.10 2.27
C SER A 112 -41.85 8.26 1.46
N ARG A 113 -42.36 8.56 0.25
CA ARG A 113 -41.91 9.73 -0.54
C ARG A 113 -42.26 11.07 0.09
N ASN A 114 -43.23 11.12 1.01
CA ASN A 114 -43.61 12.36 1.69
C ASN A 114 -42.47 13.00 2.49
N PHE A 115 -41.45 12.20 2.86
CA PHE A 115 -40.28 12.64 3.60
C PHE A 115 -39.06 12.93 2.72
N GLY A 116 -39.10 12.51 1.44
CA GLY A 116 -38.01 12.64 0.48
C GLY A 116 -38.06 11.53 -0.57
N THR A 117 -37.59 11.84 -1.78
CA THR A 117 -37.54 10.92 -2.92
C THR A 117 -36.56 9.77 -2.66
N PHE A 118 -35.46 10.04 -1.96
CA PHE A 118 -34.40 9.07 -1.67
C PHE A 118 -34.10 9.00 -0.18
N LYS A 119 -33.80 7.80 0.33
CA LYS A 119 -33.41 7.61 1.74
C LYS A 119 -32.14 6.77 1.84
N CYS A 120 -31.15 7.26 2.58
CA CYS A 120 -29.93 6.51 2.81
C CYS A 120 -30.18 5.37 3.82
N PRO A 121 -29.84 4.11 3.53
CA PRO A 121 -30.02 3.00 4.47
C PRO A 121 -29.05 3.06 5.67
N LYS A 122 -27.96 3.82 5.57
CA LYS A 122 -26.92 3.88 6.60
C LYS A 122 -27.09 5.04 7.58
N CYS A 123 -27.26 6.27 7.09
CA CYS A 123 -27.44 7.45 7.94
C CYS A 123 -28.90 7.87 8.10
N HIS A 124 -29.83 7.24 7.37
CA HIS A 124 -31.27 7.51 7.41
C HIS A 124 -31.71 8.91 6.99
N GLU A 125 -30.80 9.72 6.44
CA GLU A 125 -31.10 11.01 5.83
C GLU A 125 -31.97 10.86 4.57
N PHE A 126 -32.82 11.86 4.35
CA PHE A 126 -33.71 11.96 3.19
C PHE A 126 -33.23 13.03 2.21
N TYR A 127 -33.33 12.75 0.92
CA TYR A 127 -32.95 13.64 -0.18
C TYR A 127 -34.13 13.75 -1.16
N GLN A 128 -34.26 14.88 -1.85
CA GLN A 128 -35.31 15.14 -2.83
C GLN A 128 -34.82 14.94 -4.27
#